data_AF-A0A8T3V222-F1
#
_entry.id   AF-A0A8T3V222-F1
#
_cell.length_a   1.000
_cell.length_b   1.000
_cell.length_c   1.000
_cell.angle_alpha   90.00
_cell.angle_beta   90.00
_cell.angle_gamma   90.00
#
_symmetry.space_group_name_H-M   'P 1'
#
loop_
_entity.id
_entity.type
_entity.pdbx_description
1 polymer ?
#
loop_
_entity_poly.entity_id
_entity_poly.type
_entity_poly.pdbx_seq_one_letter_code
_entity_poly.pdbx_strand_id
1 'polypeptide(L)'
;MYTHIAEIAHEKGFDFICDGNNISDLVIDRPGILVTYKKGFKTPFIDAKLTSKEIHEYLNKNNIPFSKSTTCLATRIPTNTKTTPEKIKRISDCEDYIYNNTNCKIVKVRDLGKFGICEVDNLEEILENNKYAQIQAELKRKGFKKVAINLSEIDDEFITIDYENVSFSYNLPFTINIENTKKQFDYEIISDSIDRINLNDISIFENGLIVGHNFDNYENALYRFMEILPKLRRNITRR
;
A
#
# COMPACT_ATOMS: atom_id res chain seq x y z
N MET A 1 14.73 1.91 13.07
CA MET A 1 15.13 2.06 11.66
C MET A 1 15.29 3.52 11.27
N TYR A 2 14.22 4.29 11.05
CA TYR A 2 14.31 5.69 10.58
C TYR A 2 15.22 6.61 11.40
N THR A 3 15.20 6.53 12.74
CA THR A 3 16.11 7.30 13.60
C THR A 3 17.58 6.96 13.33
N HIS A 4 17.90 5.68 13.20
CA HIS A 4 19.26 5.21 12.94
C HIS A 4 19.76 5.61 11.54
N ILE A 5 18.88 5.59 10.53
CA ILE A 5 19.22 6.10 9.19
C ILE A 5 19.55 7.60 9.27
N ALA A 6 18.78 8.38 10.03
CA ALA A 6 19.02 9.80 10.20
C ALA A 6 20.33 10.11 10.96
N GLU A 7 20.67 9.31 11.96
CA GLU A 7 21.96 9.39 12.67
C GLU A 7 23.13 9.16 11.70
N ILE A 8 23.09 8.07 10.93
CA ILE A 8 24.13 7.74 9.94
C ILE A 8 24.25 8.84 8.88
N ALA A 9 23.11 9.37 8.41
CA ALA A 9 23.09 10.42 7.40
C ALA A 9 23.79 11.68 7.91
N HIS A 10 23.50 12.07 9.15
CA HIS A 10 24.13 13.20 9.82
C HIS A 10 25.63 12.97 10.04
N GLU A 11 26.02 11.81 10.57
CA GLU A 11 27.44 11.45 10.78
C GLU A 11 28.27 11.47 9.50
N LYS A 12 27.66 11.07 8.38
CA LYS A 12 28.32 11.04 7.06
C LYS A 12 28.19 12.34 6.27
N GLY A 13 27.52 13.36 6.80
CA GLY A 13 27.37 14.66 6.16
C GLY A 13 26.48 14.64 4.91
N PHE A 14 25.47 13.78 4.86
CA PHE A 14 24.48 13.79 3.78
C PHE A 14 23.42 14.87 4.00
N ASP A 15 23.15 15.68 2.98
CA ASP A 15 22.16 16.76 3.03
C ASP A 15 20.72 16.25 3.08
N PHE A 16 20.46 15.11 2.44
CA PHE A 16 19.11 14.58 2.25
C PHE A 16 19.06 13.06 2.43
N ILE A 17 17.92 12.59 2.91
CA ILE A 17 17.56 11.18 2.95
C ILE A 17 16.35 11.01 2.04
N CYS A 18 16.46 10.12 1.07
CA CYS A 18 15.36 9.76 0.19
C CYS A 18 14.81 8.38 0.58
N ASP A 19 13.51 8.18 0.44
CA ASP A 19 12.90 6.85 0.48
C ASP A 19 12.23 6.49 -0.86
N GLY A 20 11.83 5.22 -0.97
CA GLY A 20 11.20 4.65 -2.15
C GLY A 20 9.67 4.62 -2.10
N ASN A 21 9.03 5.38 -1.22
CA ASN A 21 7.56 5.48 -1.25
C ASN A 21 7.14 6.13 -2.58
N ASN A 22 6.06 5.63 -3.15
CA ASN A 22 5.50 6.05 -4.42
C ASN A 22 4.03 6.47 -4.26
N ILE A 23 3.39 6.97 -5.30
CA ILE A 23 2.02 7.52 -5.18
C ILE A 23 0.99 6.44 -4.80
N SER A 24 1.19 5.18 -5.19
CA SER A 24 0.32 4.05 -4.83
C SER A 24 0.33 3.79 -3.31
N ASP A 25 1.41 4.13 -2.60
CA ASP A 25 1.48 4.01 -1.12
C ASP A 25 0.50 4.97 -0.40
N LEU A 26 0.12 6.06 -1.05
CA LEU A 26 -0.74 7.09 -0.45
C LEU A 26 -2.20 6.68 -0.37
N VAL A 27 -2.64 5.72 -1.17
CA VAL A 27 -4.04 5.26 -1.20
C VAL A 27 -4.29 4.00 -0.37
N ILE A 28 -3.24 3.41 0.20
CA ILE A 28 -3.32 2.20 1.03
C ILE A 28 -2.93 2.50 2.49
N ASP A 29 -3.38 1.65 3.42
CA ASP A 29 -3.06 1.78 4.85
C ASP A 29 -1.62 1.32 5.17
N ARG A 30 -0.64 2.15 4.78
CA ARG A 30 0.77 2.01 5.15
C ARG A 30 1.17 3.13 6.14
N PRO A 31 0.90 2.97 7.45
CA PRO A 31 1.17 4.02 8.44
C PRO A 31 2.66 4.38 8.56
N GLY A 32 3.58 3.55 8.04
CA GLY A 32 5.00 3.84 7.96
C GLY A 32 5.33 5.14 7.22
N ILE A 33 4.51 5.52 6.23
CA ILE A 33 4.69 6.77 5.46
C ILE A 33 4.58 8.02 6.35
N LEU A 34 3.88 7.92 7.48
CA LEU A 34 3.77 9.02 8.44
C LEU A 34 5.11 9.39 9.07
N VAL A 35 6.06 8.45 9.12
CA VAL A 35 7.41 8.70 9.64
C VAL A 35 8.21 9.56 8.66
N THR A 36 8.05 9.30 7.36
CA THR A 36 8.66 10.09 6.28
C THR A 36 8.29 11.56 6.40
N TYR A 37 7.00 11.87 6.56
CA TYR A 37 6.53 13.25 6.77
C TYR A 37 7.11 13.90 8.03
N LYS A 38 7.17 13.17 9.15
CA LYS A 38 7.70 13.70 10.42
C LYS A 38 9.20 13.96 10.39
N LYS A 39 9.96 13.17 9.62
CA LYS A 39 11.42 13.23 9.55
C LYS A 39 11.92 14.10 8.40
N GLY A 40 11.03 14.58 7.52
CA GLY A 40 11.40 15.40 6.36
C GLY A 40 12.19 14.64 5.30
N PHE A 41 12.02 13.32 5.23
CA PHE A 41 12.65 12.51 4.19
C PHE A 41 12.04 12.87 2.82
N LYS A 42 12.87 12.91 1.79
CA LYS A 42 12.45 13.17 0.41
C LYS A 42 11.82 11.92 -0.18
N THR A 43 10.78 12.11 -1.00
CA THR A 43 10.04 11.01 -1.64
C THR A 43 9.95 11.24 -3.14
N PRO A 44 11.05 11.06 -3.91
CA PRO A 44 11.12 11.47 -5.31
C PRO A 44 10.03 10.83 -6.18
N PHE A 45 9.62 9.59 -5.90
CA PHE A 45 8.57 8.92 -6.66
C PHE A 45 7.18 9.49 -6.37
N ILE A 46 6.91 9.95 -5.15
CA ILE A 46 5.68 10.70 -4.83
C ILE A 46 5.72 12.07 -5.53
N ASP A 47 6.85 12.76 -5.49
CA ASP A 47 7.01 14.07 -6.12
C ASP A 47 6.79 13.98 -7.65
N ALA A 48 7.26 12.88 -8.26
CA ALA A 48 7.08 12.57 -9.67
C ALA A 48 5.71 11.93 -9.99
N LYS A 49 4.83 11.73 -9.00
CA LYS A 49 3.53 11.04 -9.13
C LYS A 49 3.62 9.65 -9.76
N LEU A 50 4.74 8.95 -9.58
CA LEU A 50 4.96 7.61 -10.13
C LEU A 50 4.26 6.55 -9.30
N THR A 51 3.53 5.67 -9.97
CA THR A 51 2.93 4.46 -9.40
C THR A 51 3.96 3.34 -9.26
N SER A 52 3.69 2.39 -8.37
CA SER A 52 4.48 1.16 -8.25
C SER A 52 4.61 0.43 -9.59
N LYS A 53 3.55 0.42 -10.39
CA LYS A 53 3.53 -0.19 -11.71
C LYS A 53 4.49 0.50 -12.69
N GLU A 54 4.42 1.81 -12.82
CA GLU A 54 5.32 2.57 -13.72
C GLU A 54 6.78 2.38 -13.34
N ILE A 55 7.08 2.31 -12.03
CA ILE A 55 8.43 2.00 -11.52
C ILE A 55 8.86 0.60 -11.98
N HIS A 56 8.01 -0.42 -11.79
CA HIS A 56 8.34 -1.79 -12.22
C HIS A 56 8.47 -1.92 -13.74
N GLU A 57 7.60 -1.26 -14.52
CA GLU A 57 7.69 -1.21 -15.98
C GLU A 57 9.01 -0.56 -16.43
N TYR A 58 9.41 0.54 -15.80
CA TYR A 58 10.69 1.19 -16.05
C TYR A 58 11.87 0.26 -15.74
N LEU A 59 11.86 -0.40 -14.58
CA LEU A 59 12.92 -1.33 -14.19
C LEU A 59 13.04 -2.50 -15.18
N ASN A 60 11.90 -3.11 -15.55
CA ASN A 60 11.83 -4.19 -16.54
C ASN A 60 12.36 -3.74 -17.91
N LYS A 61 11.91 -2.59 -18.41
CA LYS A 61 12.33 -2.04 -19.71
C LYS A 61 13.84 -1.78 -19.77
N ASN A 62 14.45 -1.44 -18.64
CA ASN A 62 15.89 -1.17 -18.53
C ASN A 62 16.71 -2.37 -18.03
N ASN A 63 16.09 -3.56 -17.89
CA ASN A 63 16.74 -4.75 -17.34
C ASN A 63 17.40 -4.52 -15.98
N ILE A 64 16.84 -3.65 -15.15
CA ILE A 64 17.33 -3.38 -13.80
C ILE A 64 16.75 -4.47 -12.88
N PRO A 65 17.59 -5.32 -12.27
CA PRO A 65 17.10 -6.38 -11.40
C PRO A 65 16.48 -5.78 -10.14
N PHE A 66 15.29 -6.25 -9.78
CA PHE A 66 14.61 -5.90 -8.54
C PHE A 66 13.89 -7.12 -7.97
N SER A 67 13.76 -7.17 -6.66
CA SER A 67 12.82 -8.08 -6.00
C SER A 67 11.44 -7.41 -5.97
N LYS A 68 10.40 -8.04 -6.52
CA LYS A 68 9.02 -7.59 -6.26
C LYS A 68 8.83 -7.54 -4.75
N SER A 69 8.57 -6.36 -4.20
CA SER A 69 8.51 -6.16 -2.76
C SER A 69 7.39 -7.01 -2.18
N THR A 70 7.74 -8.10 -1.50
CA THR A 70 6.83 -8.67 -0.52
C THR A 70 6.79 -7.67 0.63
N THR A 71 5.60 -7.12 0.92
CA THR A 71 5.44 -6.25 2.09
C THR A 71 5.89 -7.00 3.35
N CYS A 72 6.26 -6.31 4.43
CA CYS A 72 6.68 -6.95 5.69
C CYS A 72 5.72 -8.10 6.06
N LEU A 73 6.22 -9.25 6.53
CA LEU A 73 5.38 -10.40 6.92
C LEU A 73 4.23 -10.02 7.87
N ALA A 74 4.38 -8.94 8.64
CA ALA A 74 3.32 -8.40 9.49
C ALA A 74 2.05 -8.01 8.72
N THR A 75 2.12 -7.64 7.44
CA THR A 75 0.96 -7.29 6.61
C THR A 75 0.07 -8.47 6.26
N ARG A 76 0.55 -9.70 6.45
CA ARG A 76 -0.26 -10.92 6.31
C ARG A 76 -1.22 -11.11 7.48
N ILE A 77 -1.06 -10.35 8.55
CA ILE A 77 -1.90 -10.40 9.75
C ILE A 77 -2.90 -9.24 9.69
N PRO A 78 -4.21 -9.48 9.89
CA PRO A 78 -5.22 -8.43 9.89
C PRO A 78 -4.90 -7.29 10.83
N THR A 79 -5.34 -6.08 10.46
CA THR A 79 -5.33 -4.93 11.35
C THR A 79 -6.10 -5.27 12.65
N ASN A 80 -5.68 -4.65 13.76
CA ASN A 80 -6.19 -4.92 15.12
C ASN A 80 -5.95 -6.34 15.65
N THR A 81 -5.16 -7.16 14.96
CA THR A 81 -4.69 -8.45 15.47
C THR A 81 -3.27 -8.31 16.01
N LYS A 82 -3.01 -8.87 17.21
CA LYS A 82 -1.67 -8.87 17.78
C LYS A 82 -0.70 -9.67 16.89
N THR A 83 0.35 -9.00 16.42
CA THR A 83 1.51 -9.62 15.77
C THR A 83 2.37 -10.30 16.82
N THR A 84 2.72 -11.57 16.60
CA THR A 84 3.63 -12.33 17.48
C THR A 84 4.72 -12.99 16.66
N PRO A 85 5.91 -13.26 17.23
CA PRO A 85 7.00 -13.94 16.53
C PRO A 85 6.58 -15.30 15.95
N GLU A 86 5.70 -16.03 16.65
CA GLU A 86 5.21 -17.34 16.22
C GLU A 86 4.35 -17.23 14.96
N LYS A 87 3.48 -16.21 14.87
CA LYS A 87 2.69 -15.95 13.66
C LYS A 87 3.60 -15.58 12.49
N ILE A 88 4.55 -14.69 12.71
CA ILE A 88 5.50 -14.27 11.67
C ILE A 88 6.31 -15.46 11.16
N LYS A 89 6.83 -16.30 12.06
CA LYS A 89 7.57 -17.52 11.70
C LYS A 89 6.69 -18.49 10.92
N ARG A 90 5.46 -18.72 11.38
CA ARG A 90 4.49 -19.57 10.69
C ARG A 90 4.24 -19.08 9.25
N ILE A 91 4.01 -17.78 9.06
CA ILE A 91 3.78 -17.20 7.74
C ILE A 91 5.01 -17.39 6.86
N SER A 92 6.21 -17.04 7.37
CA SER A 92 7.48 -17.20 6.65
C SER A 92 7.67 -18.64 6.20
N ASP A 93 7.56 -19.60 7.12
CA ASP A 93 7.74 -21.02 6.81
C ASP A 93 6.78 -21.51 5.71
N CYS A 94 5.53 -21.01 5.70
CA CYS A 94 4.54 -21.35 4.69
C CYS A 94 4.84 -20.70 3.33
N GLU A 95 5.21 -19.40 3.32
CA GLU A 95 5.58 -18.69 2.10
C GLU A 95 6.83 -19.34 1.47
N ASP A 96 7.84 -19.66 2.27
CA ASP A 96 9.08 -20.33 1.85
C ASP A 96 8.79 -21.73 1.30
N TYR A 97 7.88 -22.50 1.92
CA TYR A 97 7.51 -23.81 1.41
C TYR A 97 6.89 -23.73 0.02
N ILE A 98 5.92 -22.84 -0.18
CA ILE A 98 5.25 -22.70 -1.47
C ILE A 98 6.27 -22.23 -2.51
N TYR A 99 7.04 -21.17 -2.21
CA TYR A 99 8.04 -20.62 -3.11
C TYR A 99 9.07 -21.66 -3.56
N ASN A 100 9.55 -22.52 -2.66
CA ASN A 100 10.56 -23.52 -2.98
C ASN A 100 10.01 -24.76 -3.74
N ASN A 101 8.70 -25.00 -3.69
CA ASN A 101 8.07 -26.18 -4.32
C ASN A 101 7.24 -25.82 -5.57
N THR A 102 7.22 -24.54 -5.95
CA THR A 102 6.48 -24.03 -7.10
C THR A 102 7.36 -23.09 -7.93
N ASN A 103 6.92 -22.79 -9.14
CA ASN A 103 7.52 -21.74 -9.96
C ASN A 103 6.97 -20.34 -9.68
N CYS A 104 6.11 -20.18 -8.66
CA CYS A 104 5.53 -18.89 -8.29
C CYS A 104 6.65 -17.92 -7.87
N LYS A 105 6.60 -16.67 -8.35
CA LYS A 105 7.55 -15.62 -7.96
C LYS A 105 6.99 -14.73 -6.87
N ILE A 106 5.67 -14.68 -6.74
CA ILE A 106 4.99 -13.98 -5.66
C ILE A 106 4.20 -15.00 -4.87
N VAL A 107 4.47 -15.07 -3.57
CA VAL A 107 3.76 -15.91 -2.63
C VAL A 107 3.43 -15.07 -1.40
N LYS A 108 2.15 -15.02 -1.01
CA LYS A 108 1.71 -14.42 0.24
C LYS A 108 0.81 -15.42 0.97
N VAL A 109 0.99 -15.58 2.28
CA VAL A 109 0.11 -16.41 3.12
C VAL A 109 -0.52 -15.55 4.20
N ARG A 110 -1.77 -15.11 4.00
CA ARG A 110 -2.49 -14.29 4.99
C ARG A 110 -2.99 -15.15 6.14
N ASP A 111 -2.70 -14.71 7.35
CA ASP A 111 -3.00 -15.38 8.61
C ASP A 111 -4.24 -14.77 9.26
N LEU A 112 -5.40 -15.41 9.05
CA LEU A 112 -6.67 -15.06 9.70
C LEU A 112 -6.91 -15.96 10.92
N GLY A 113 -5.84 -16.28 11.67
CA GLY A 113 -5.88 -17.11 12.87
C GLY A 113 -5.86 -18.60 12.55
N LYS A 114 -7.05 -19.22 12.46
CA LYS A 114 -7.19 -20.65 12.09
C LYS A 114 -7.44 -20.86 10.59
N PHE A 115 -7.48 -19.77 9.83
CA PHE A 115 -7.72 -19.78 8.39
C PHE A 115 -6.53 -19.12 7.70
N GLY A 116 -5.94 -19.82 6.73
CA GLY A 116 -4.83 -19.32 5.91
C GLY A 116 -5.30 -19.06 4.48
N ILE A 117 -4.93 -17.93 3.89
CA ILE A 117 -5.19 -17.63 2.47
C ILE A 117 -3.87 -17.54 1.74
N CYS A 118 -3.67 -18.39 0.74
CA CYS A 118 -2.52 -18.32 -0.17
C CYS A 118 -2.85 -17.39 -1.33
N GLU A 119 -1.95 -16.46 -1.62
CA GLU A 119 -1.98 -15.61 -2.82
C GLU A 119 -0.73 -15.93 -3.62
N VAL A 120 -0.90 -16.41 -4.86
CA VAL A 120 0.21 -16.69 -5.78
C VAL A 120 0.03 -16.02 -7.13
N ASP A 121 1.14 -15.66 -7.78
CA ASP A 121 1.13 -15.06 -9.12
C ASP A 121 0.84 -16.05 -10.24
N ASN A 122 0.95 -17.35 -9.96
CA ASN A 122 0.66 -18.41 -10.90
C ASN A 122 -0.21 -19.49 -10.23
N LEU A 123 -1.52 -19.44 -10.48
CA LEU A 123 -2.48 -20.40 -9.95
C LEU A 123 -2.38 -21.78 -10.61
N GLU A 124 -2.11 -21.82 -11.92
CA GLU A 124 -1.98 -23.07 -12.68
C GLU A 124 -0.89 -23.95 -12.08
N GLU A 125 0.25 -23.35 -11.75
CA GLU A 125 1.37 -23.99 -11.08
C GLU A 125 0.98 -24.68 -9.75
N ILE A 126 0.00 -24.13 -9.01
CA ILE A 126 -0.50 -24.73 -7.75
C ILE A 126 -1.42 -25.91 -8.02
N LEU A 127 -2.21 -25.84 -9.09
CA LEU A 127 -3.20 -26.86 -9.43
C LEU A 127 -2.58 -28.08 -10.11
N GLU A 128 -1.44 -27.90 -10.78
CA GLU A 128 -0.71 -28.98 -11.42
C GLU A 128 -0.08 -29.98 -10.42
N ASN A 129 0.08 -31.21 -10.88
CA ASN A 129 0.83 -32.27 -10.19
C ASN A 129 0.43 -32.51 -8.73
N ASN A 130 -0.82 -32.19 -8.37
CA ASN A 130 -1.34 -32.30 -7.01
C ASN A 130 -0.57 -31.46 -5.96
N LYS A 131 0.13 -30.39 -6.39
CA LYS A 131 0.90 -29.50 -5.49
C LYS A 131 0.00 -28.85 -4.44
N TYR A 132 -1.23 -28.50 -4.80
CA TYR A 132 -2.22 -27.97 -3.86
C TYR A 132 -2.43 -28.87 -2.62
N ALA A 133 -2.37 -30.21 -2.77
CA ALA A 133 -2.54 -31.14 -1.66
C ALA A 133 -1.33 -31.11 -0.71
N GLN A 134 -0.12 -31.00 -1.26
CA GLN A 134 1.11 -30.87 -0.47
C GLN A 134 1.14 -29.54 0.28
N ILE A 135 0.79 -28.45 -0.39
CA ILE A 135 0.67 -27.11 0.22
C ILE A 135 -0.40 -27.13 1.32
N GLN A 136 -1.56 -27.73 1.06
CA GLN A 136 -2.61 -27.85 2.07
C GLN A 136 -2.12 -28.61 3.31
N ALA A 137 -1.44 -29.74 3.12
CA ALA A 137 -0.91 -30.54 4.22
C ALA A 137 0.11 -29.75 5.05
N GLU A 138 1.02 -29.03 4.39
CA GLU A 138 2.02 -28.22 5.08
C GLU A 138 1.39 -27.08 5.89
N LEU A 139 0.48 -26.31 5.28
CA LEU A 139 -0.18 -25.21 5.99
C LEU A 139 -1.03 -25.71 7.16
N LYS A 140 -1.66 -26.89 7.03
CA LYS A 140 -2.37 -27.53 8.14
C LYS A 140 -1.42 -27.94 9.27
N ARG A 141 -0.24 -28.49 8.94
CA ARG A 141 0.81 -28.83 9.91
C ARG A 141 1.29 -27.60 10.69
N LYS A 142 1.30 -26.44 10.05
CA LYS A 142 1.62 -25.14 10.67
C LYS A 142 0.45 -24.53 11.48
N GLY A 143 -0.69 -25.22 11.58
CA GLY A 143 -1.77 -24.88 12.50
C GLY A 143 -2.98 -24.18 11.87
N PHE A 144 -3.05 -24.07 10.55
CA PHE A 144 -4.27 -23.64 9.87
C PHE A 144 -5.31 -24.77 9.84
N LYS A 145 -6.54 -24.54 10.30
CA LYS A 145 -7.64 -25.51 10.19
C LYS A 145 -8.21 -25.58 8.77
N LYS A 146 -8.24 -24.44 8.10
CA LYS A 146 -8.73 -24.27 6.73
C LYS A 146 -7.71 -23.45 5.95
N VAL A 147 -7.53 -23.82 4.69
CA VAL A 147 -6.62 -23.17 3.75
C VAL A 147 -7.44 -22.86 2.51
N ALA A 148 -7.31 -21.65 2.00
CA ALA A 148 -7.93 -21.20 0.76
C ALA A 148 -6.89 -20.57 -0.16
N ILE A 149 -7.22 -20.47 -1.44
CA ILE A 149 -6.44 -19.76 -2.45
C ILE A 149 -7.21 -18.49 -2.79
N ASN A 150 -6.52 -17.36 -2.83
CA ASN A 150 -7.06 -16.10 -3.32
C ASN A 150 -7.15 -16.16 -4.85
N LEU A 151 -8.35 -15.93 -5.38
CA LEU A 151 -8.61 -15.91 -6.82
C LEU A 151 -8.60 -14.49 -7.39
N SER A 152 -8.53 -13.47 -6.53
CA SER A 152 -8.33 -12.09 -6.95
C SER A 152 -6.89 -11.89 -7.42
N GLU A 153 -6.70 -10.94 -8.32
CA GLU A 153 -5.35 -10.52 -8.75
C GLU A 153 -4.51 -10.12 -7.53
N ILE A 154 -3.24 -10.51 -7.54
CA ILE A 154 -2.31 -10.05 -6.52
C ILE A 154 -1.98 -8.60 -6.85
N ASP A 155 -2.60 -7.68 -6.12
CA ASP A 155 -2.42 -6.23 -6.15
C ASP A 155 -1.24 -5.76 -7.03
N ASP A 156 -1.49 -5.61 -8.33
CA ASP A 156 -0.81 -4.58 -9.10
C ASP A 156 -1.56 -3.29 -8.71
N GLU A 157 -0.94 -2.48 -7.86
CA GLU A 157 -1.56 -1.31 -7.22
C GLU A 157 -1.81 -0.18 -8.25
N PHE A 158 -2.80 -0.38 -9.14
CA PHE A 158 -3.38 0.69 -9.93
C PHE A 158 -4.18 1.60 -9.01
N ILE A 159 -3.94 2.90 -9.10
CA ILE A 159 -4.87 3.88 -8.55
C ILE A 159 -5.99 4.03 -9.57
N THR A 160 -7.16 3.48 -9.26
CA THR A 160 -8.39 3.70 -10.02
C THR A 160 -9.36 4.56 -9.23
N ILE A 161 -10.06 5.46 -9.92
CA ILE A 161 -11.11 6.30 -9.33
C ILE A 161 -12.46 5.92 -9.93
N ASP A 162 -13.53 6.02 -9.14
CA ASP A 162 -14.90 5.79 -9.63
C ASP A 162 -15.36 7.06 -10.35
N TYR A 163 -15.13 7.13 -11.67
CA TYR A 163 -15.40 8.31 -12.50
C TYR A 163 -16.69 8.15 -13.30
N GLU A 164 -17.68 8.99 -13.00
CA GLU A 164 -18.97 9.05 -13.67
C GLU A 164 -19.47 10.49 -13.74
N ASN A 165 -20.17 10.85 -14.82
CA ASN A 165 -20.82 12.16 -14.96
C ASN A 165 -19.90 13.35 -14.64
N VAL A 166 -18.68 13.38 -15.22
CA VAL A 166 -17.74 14.51 -15.07
C VAL A 166 -17.25 14.68 -13.61
N SER A 167 -17.45 13.67 -12.77
CA SER A 167 -17.11 13.64 -11.36
C SER A 167 -16.39 12.33 -11.01
N PHE A 168 -15.65 12.31 -9.91
CA PHE A 168 -15.11 11.06 -9.37
C PHE A 168 -15.37 10.94 -7.87
N SER A 169 -15.36 9.72 -7.37
CA SER A 169 -15.26 9.45 -5.94
C SER A 169 -14.17 8.44 -5.64
N TYR A 170 -13.53 8.60 -4.48
CA TYR A 170 -12.54 7.65 -3.97
C TYR A 170 -12.63 7.60 -2.44
N ASN A 171 -12.65 6.41 -1.85
CA ASN A 171 -12.66 6.26 -0.40
C ASN A 171 -11.34 5.67 0.12
N LEU A 172 -10.57 6.49 0.83
CA LEU A 172 -9.31 6.06 1.43
C LEU A 172 -9.57 5.10 2.61
N PRO A 173 -8.70 4.11 2.83
CA PRO A 173 -8.86 3.11 3.90
C PRO A 173 -8.52 3.65 5.30
N PHE A 174 -8.45 4.97 5.47
CA PHE A 174 -8.09 5.66 6.71
C PHE A 174 -8.75 7.03 6.77
N THR A 175 -8.90 7.56 7.98
CA THR A 175 -9.48 8.89 8.19
C THR A 175 -8.45 10.00 8.02
N ILE A 176 -8.92 11.17 7.59
CA ILE A 176 -8.12 12.35 7.27
C ILE A 176 -8.19 13.32 8.45
N ASN A 177 -7.03 13.76 8.91
CA ASN A 177 -6.91 14.86 9.85
C ASN A 177 -7.14 16.18 9.11
N ILE A 178 -8.38 16.68 9.16
CA ILE A 178 -8.82 17.89 8.46
C ILE A 178 -7.95 19.10 8.85
N GLU A 179 -7.72 19.33 10.14
CA GLU A 179 -6.93 20.47 10.63
C GLU A 179 -5.48 20.51 10.12
N ASN A 180 -4.78 19.37 10.10
CA ASN A 180 -3.42 19.32 9.57
C ASN A 180 -3.38 19.29 8.04
N THR A 181 -4.42 18.76 7.41
CA THR A 181 -4.56 18.76 5.94
C THR A 181 -4.76 20.18 5.43
N LYS A 182 -5.57 21.01 6.10
CA LYS A 182 -5.76 22.44 5.76
C LYS A 182 -4.43 23.18 5.60
N LYS A 183 -3.50 22.94 6.51
CA LYS A 183 -2.16 23.56 6.51
C LYS A 183 -1.29 23.21 5.28
N GLN A 184 -1.71 22.25 4.46
CA GLN A 184 -1.00 21.82 3.25
C GLN A 184 -1.60 22.39 1.96
N PHE A 185 -2.79 22.99 2.02
CA PHE A 185 -3.54 23.47 0.85
C PHE A 185 -3.49 25.00 0.69
N ASP A 186 -2.63 25.71 1.43
CA ASP A 186 -2.41 27.16 1.35
C ASP A 186 -3.68 27.97 1.00
N TYR A 187 -3.73 28.60 -0.18
CA TYR A 187 -4.83 29.44 -0.67
C TYR A 187 -5.83 28.69 -1.56
N GLU A 188 -5.71 27.36 -1.72
CA GLU A 188 -6.60 26.55 -2.57
C GLU A 188 -7.96 26.27 -1.91
N ILE A 189 -8.07 26.48 -0.59
CA ILE A 189 -9.30 26.21 0.17
C ILE A 189 -10.33 27.33 -0.07
N ILE A 190 -11.51 26.95 -0.53
CA ILE A 190 -12.66 27.86 -0.73
C ILE A 190 -13.53 27.91 0.52
N SER A 191 -13.74 26.75 1.12
CA SER A 191 -14.50 26.62 2.36
C SER A 191 -14.08 25.35 3.09
N ASP A 192 -14.29 25.33 4.39
CA ASP A 192 -14.04 24.18 5.22
C ASP A 192 -15.05 24.08 6.36
N SER A 193 -15.18 22.87 6.91
CA SER A 193 -15.92 22.58 8.12
C SER A 193 -15.06 21.71 9.05
N ILE A 194 -15.66 21.26 10.16
CA ILE A 194 -14.97 20.37 11.10
C ILE A 194 -14.60 19.01 10.46
N ASP A 195 -15.41 18.57 9.49
CA ASP A 195 -15.38 17.25 8.88
C ASP A 195 -15.01 17.28 7.38
N ARG A 196 -14.79 18.45 6.76
CA ARG A 196 -14.39 18.53 5.35
C ARG A 196 -13.57 19.76 4.97
N ILE A 197 -12.88 19.66 3.84
CA ILE A 197 -12.20 20.75 3.11
C ILE A 197 -12.76 20.78 1.69
N ASN A 198 -13.15 21.95 1.18
CA ASN A 198 -13.58 22.14 -0.20
C ASN A 198 -12.57 23.02 -0.96
N LEU A 199 -12.04 22.47 -2.04
CA LEU A 199 -11.29 23.14 -3.10
C LEU A 199 -12.26 23.48 -4.26
N ASN A 200 -11.76 24.10 -5.34
CA ASN A 200 -12.59 24.43 -6.52
C ASN A 200 -13.24 23.21 -7.15
N ASP A 201 -12.50 22.12 -7.20
CA ASP A 201 -12.78 20.93 -7.98
C ASP A 201 -12.86 19.66 -7.13
N ILE A 202 -12.47 19.75 -5.85
CA ILE A 202 -12.38 18.59 -4.94
C ILE A 202 -12.98 18.91 -3.57
N SER A 203 -13.77 17.98 -3.04
CA SER A 203 -14.19 17.90 -1.64
C SER A 203 -13.46 16.75 -0.93
N ILE A 204 -12.85 17.03 0.22
CA ILE A 204 -12.10 16.08 1.04
C ILE A 204 -12.80 15.93 2.39
N PHE A 205 -13.19 14.71 2.77
CA PHE A 205 -13.94 14.44 3.99
C PHE A 205 -13.09 13.70 5.03
N GLU A 206 -13.35 13.95 6.32
CA GLU A 206 -12.64 13.34 7.45
C GLU A 206 -12.68 11.80 7.42
N ASN A 207 -13.78 11.23 6.94
CA ASN A 207 -13.98 9.79 6.87
C ASN A 207 -13.13 9.08 5.80
N GLY A 208 -12.35 9.81 5.00
CA GLY A 208 -11.53 9.27 3.92
C GLY A 208 -12.13 9.42 2.52
N LEU A 209 -13.38 9.88 2.40
CA LEU A 209 -14.02 10.13 1.12
C LEU A 209 -13.40 11.37 0.45
N ILE A 210 -13.10 11.24 -0.83
CA ILE A 210 -12.66 12.32 -1.72
C ILE A 210 -13.61 12.32 -2.91
N VAL A 211 -14.16 13.49 -3.23
CA VAL A 211 -15.07 13.66 -4.36
C VAL A 211 -14.54 14.78 -5.25
N GLY A 212 -14.35 14.48 -6.53
CA GLY A 212 -13.99 15.47 -7.54
C GLY A 212 -15.16 15.81 -8.45
N HIS A 213 -15.19 17.04 -8.95
CA HIS A 213 -16.24 17.56 -9.83
C HIS A 213 -15.64 18.34 -10.99
N ASN A 214 -16.38 18.44 -12.11
CA ASN A 214 -16.04 19.26 -13.28
C ASN A 214 -14.75 18.85 -14.00
N PHE A 215 -14.49 17.55 -14.14
CA PHE A 215 -13.37 17.03 -14.93
C PHE A 215 -13.77 16.64 -16.35
N ASP A 216 -13.04 17.11 -17.36
CA ASP A 216 -13.35 16.83 -18.77
C ASP A 216 -13.24 15.34 -19.14
N ASN A 217 -12.31 14.63 -18.49
CA ASN A 217 -12.02 13.22 -18.75
C ASN A 217 -11.40 12.54 -17.53
N TYR A 218 -11.36 11.20 -17.58
CA TYR A 218 -10.81 10.34 -16.53
C TYR A 218 -9.35 10.66 -16.19
N GLU A 219 -8.49 10.91 -17.20
CA GLU A 219 -7.07 11.15 -16.98
C GLU A 219 -6.82 12.45 -16.20
N ASN A 220 -7.56 13.52 -16.52
CA ASN A 220 -7.49 14.78 -15.79
C ASN A 220 -7.99 14.60 -14.34
N ALA A 221 -9.07 13.85 -14.15
CA ALA A 221 -9.60 13.53 -12.82
C ALA A 221 -8.57 12.73 -11.99
N LEU A 222 -7.96 11.70 -12.59
CA LEU A 222 -6.95 10.86 -11.93
C LEU A 222 -5.68 11.66 -11.61
N TYR A 223 -5.19 12.46 -12.54
CA TYR A 223 -4.01 13.30 -12.33
C TYR A 223 -4.21 14.27 -11.17
N ARG A 224 -5.39 14.92 -11.12
CA ARG A 224 -5.73 15.87 -10.07
C ARG A 224 -5.97 15.19 -8.74
N PHE A 225 -6.57 14.00 -8.73
CA PHE A 225 -6.63 13.14 -7.55
C PHE A 225 -5.23 12.82 -7.01
N MET A 226 -4.32 12.36 -7.87
CA MET A 226 -2.94 12.03 -7.49
C MET A 226 -2.16 13.27 -6.99
N GLU A 227 -2.48 14.46 -7.49
CA GLU A 227 -1.87 15.71 -7.05
C GLU A 227 -2.19 16.08 -5.60
N ILE A 228 -3.40 15.78 -5.13
CA ILE A 228 -3.81 16.14 -3.78
C ILE A 228 -3.33 15.13 -2.72
N LEU A 229 -3.08 13.87 -3.11
CA LEU A 229 -2.71 12.80 -2.17
C LEU A 229 -1.53 13.15 -1.24
N PRO A 230 -0.41 13.74 -1.72
CA PRO A 230 0.74 14.05 -0.86
C PRO A 230 0.45 15.13 0.18
N LYS A 231 -0.60 15.95 -0.03
CA LYS A 231 -1.04 17.02 0.88
C LYS A 231 -1.96 16.49 1.99
N LEU A 232 -2.52 15.29 1.84
CA LEU A 232 -3.40 14.71 2.85
C LEU A 232 -2.63 14.32 4.12
N ARG A 233 -3.21 14.59 5.29
CA ARG A 233 -2.66 14.18 6.59
C ARG A 233 -3.62 13.20 7.24
N ARG A 234 -3.15 12.01 7.61
CA ARG A 234 -3.99 10.95 8.20
C ARG A 234 -4.15 11.17 9.70
N ASN A 235 -5.32 10.83 10.25
CA ASN A 235 -5.47 10.70 11.69
C ASN A 235 -4.66 9.49 12.17
N ILE A 236 -3.89 9.69 13.24
CA ILE A 236 -3.15 8.61 13.89
C ILE A 236 -3.96 8.18 15.08
N THR A 237 -4.71 7.08 14.96
CA THR A 237 -5.23 6.39 16.14
C THR A 237 -4.02 5.89 16.92
N ARG A 238 -3.70 6.54 18.05
CA ARG A 238 -2.70 6.02 18.99
C ARG A 238 -3.18 4.64 19.42
N ARG A 239 -2.48 3.61 18.97
CA ARG A 239 -2.59 2.24 19.50
C ARG A 239 -1.92 2.16 20.85
#